data_AF-A0A957F6U0-F1
#
_entry.id   AF-A0A957F6U0-F1
#
_cell.length_a   1.000
_cell.length_b   1.000
_cell.length_c   1.000
_cell.angle_alpha   90.00
_cell.angle_beta   90.00
_cell.angle_gamma   90.00
#
_symmetry.space_group_name_H-M   'P 1'
#
loop_
_entity.id
_entity.type
_entity.pdbx_description
1 polymer ?
#
loop_
_entity_poly.entity_id
_entity_poly.type
_entity_poly.pdbx_seq_one_letter_code
_entity_poly.pdbx_strand_id
1 'polypeptide(L)'
;IAYTLVRPYNYLAYHFANGLGETVVKMLLIFLLGLPVVLAYAGWPQLRLVHLPLVGLVLLLALGIDFCMASMIGLMAFVMEDTFSLRLIYQKLIFILGGLLIPLDFLPDWLQQIARALPFNLTTYAPARLFVAFTWPQFWQILGSQVAWLAVLGLLLAVQYRWAARRLAVNGG
;
A
#
# COMPACT_ATOMS: atom_id res chain seq x y z
N ILE A 1 -13.46 -11.78 18.93
CA ILE A 1 -12.38 -10.91 19.42
C ILE A 1 -11.63 -11.56 20.59
N ALA A 2 -12.31 -12.07 21.64
CA ALA A 2 -11.65 -12.77 22.76
C ALA A 2 -10.98 -14.12 22.40
N TYR A 3 -11.52 -14.90 21.45
CA TYR A 3 -10.95 -16.21 21.07
C TYR A 3 -9.70 -16.14 20.20
N THR A 4 -9.39 -14.98 19.62
CA THR A 4 -8.29 -14.82 18.65
C THR A 4 -6.95 -14.48 19.33
N LEU A 5 -6.96 -14.18 20.63
CA LEU A 5 -5.78 -13.83 21.43
C LEU A 5 -5.02 -15.03 22.02
N VAL A 6 -5.58 -16.24 21.91
CA VAL A 6 -5.06 -17.45 22.61
C VAL A 6 -4.17 -18.33 21.71
N ARG A 7 -4.07 -18.05 20.40
CA ARG A 7 -3.17 -18.81 19.52
C ARG A 7 -1.91 -17.99 19.21
N PRO A 8 -0.72 -18.61 19.10
CA PRO A 8 0.53 -17.95 18.72
C PRO A 8 0.56 -17.61 17.22
N TYR A 9 -0.50 -16.99 16.71
CA TYR A 9 -0.50 -16.37 15.39
C TYR A 9 -0.10 -14.91 15.55
N ASN A 10 0.88 -14.47 14.77
CA ASN A 10 1.15 -13.04 14.64
C ASN A 10 -0.10 -12.40 14.02
N TYR A 11 -0.93 -11.74 14.84
CA TYR A 11 -2.16 -11.05 14.44
C TYR A 11 -1.96 -10.20 13.18
N LEU A 12 -0.78 -9.57 13.09
CA LEU A 12 -0.37 -8.77 11.95
C LEU A 12 -0.22 -9.60 10.66
N ALA A 13 0.39 -10.79 10.74
CA ALA A 13 0.55 -11.67 9.59
C ALA A 13 -0.80 -12.22 9.07
N TYR A 14 -1.76 -12.49 9.98
CA TYR A 14 -3.10 -12.91 9.58
C TYR A 14 -3.85 -11.83 8.81
N HIS A 15 -3.82 -10.59 9.30
CA HIS A 15 -4.43 -9.46 8.61
C HIS A 15 -3.73 -9.12 7.29
N PHE A 16 -2.41 -9.29 7.23
CA PHE A 16 -1.66 -9.15 5.99
C PHE A 16 -2.09 -10.19 4.95
N ALA A 17 -2.19 -11.47 5.34
CA ALA A 17 -2.61 -12.54 4.44
C ALA A 17 -4.04 -12.34 3.92
N ASN A 18 -4.97 -11.92 4.77
CA ASN A 18 -6.34 -11.58 4.35
C ASN A 18 -6.36 -10.40 3.37
N GLY A 19 -5.59 -9.35 3.64
CA GLY A 19 -5.46 -8.20 2.75
C GLY A 19 -4.86 -8.57 1.39
N LEU A 20 -3.85 -9.44 1.37
CA LEU A 20 -3.30 -9.99 0.13
C LEU A 20 -4.37 -10.75 -0.66
N GLY A 21 -5.15 -11.62 -0.01
CA GLY A 21 -6.21 -12.39 -0.67
C GLY A 21 -7.26 -11.48 -1.32
N GLU A 22 -7.76 -10.49 -0.59
CA GLU A 22 -8.73 -9.53 -1.11
C GLU A 22 -8.17 -8.73 -2.29
N THR A 23 -6.91 -8.28 -2.19
CA THR A 23 -6.26 -7.50 -3.24
C THR A 23 -6.08 -8.33 -4.51
N VAL A 24 -5.61 -9.57 -4.41
CA VAL A 24 -5.41 -10.45 -5.57
C VAL A 24 -6.72 -10.66 -6.32
N VAL A 25 -7.82 -10.91 -5.61
CA VAL A 25 -9.15 -11.06 -6.23
C VAL A 25 -9.58 -9.78 -6.93
N LYS A 26 -9.47 -8.62 -6.27
CA LYS A 26 -9.80 -7.32 -6.89
C LYS A 26 -8.94 -7.04 -8.11
N MET A 27 -7.63 -7.30 -8.03
CA MET A 27 -6.69 -7.07 -9.12
C MET A 27 -7.05 -7.94 -10.34
N LEU A 28 -7.40 -9.21 -10.12
CA LEU A 28 -7.85 -10.09 -11.20
C LEU A 28 -9.15 -9.59 -11.83
N LEU A 29 -10.14 -9.18 -11.04
CA LEU A 29 -11.39 -8.64 -11.57
C LEU A 29 -11.17 -7.35 -12.36
N ILE A 30 -10.39 -6.41 -11.82
CA ILE A 30 -10.06 -5.15 -12.50
C ILE A 30 -9.28 -5.43 -13.78
N PHE A 31 -8.35 -6.38 -13.77
CA PHE A 31 -7.59 -6.75 -14.96
C PHE A 31 -8.50 -7.37 -16.03
N LEU A 32 -9.37 -8.32 -15.66
CA LEU A 32 -10.29 -8.96 -16.59
C LEU A 32 -11.29 -7.97 -17.21
N LEU A 33 -11.80 -7.02 -16.42
CA LEU A 33 -12.77 -6.02 -16.89
C LEU A 33 -12.10 -4.85 -17.62
N GLY A 34 -10.90 -4.45 -17.18
CA GLY A 34 -10.18 -3.29 -17.70
C GLY A 34 -9.35 -3.59 -18.95
N LEU A 35 -8.80 -4.81 -19.08
CA LEU A 35 -7.96 -5.19 -20.21
C LEU A 35 -8.68 -5.00 -21.56
N PRO A 36 -9.95 -5.43 -21.76
CA PRO A 36 -10.64 -5.20 -23.03
C PRO A 36 -10.73 -3.71 -23.40
N VAL A 37 -10.97 -2.85 -22.42
CA VAL A 37 -11.05 -1.39 -22.62
C VAL A 37 -9.68 -0.83 -22.99
N VAL A 38 -8.63 -1.22 -22.27
CA VAL A 38 -7.25 -0.78 -22.55
C VAL A 38 -6.82 -1.23 -23.94
N LEU A 39 -7.10 -2.48 -24.33
CA LEU A 39 -6.77 -2.98 -25.65
C LEU A 39 -7.52 -2.26 -26.77
N ALA A 40 -8.78 -1.88 -26.54
CA ALA A 40 -9.59 -1.16 -27.52
C ALA A 40 -9.10 0.27 -27.77
N TYR A 41 -8.61 0.98 -26.74
CA TYR A 41 -8.30 2.42 -26.83
C TYR A 41 -6.82 2.78 -26.73
N ALA A 42 -6.01 2.01 -26.01
CA ALA A 42 -4.60 2.30 -25.75
C ALA A 42 -3.63 1.27 -26.36
N GLY A 43 -4.13 0.12 -26.80
CA GLY A 43 -3.33 -0.97 -27.37
C GLY A 43 -2.63 -1.82 -26.31
N TRP A 44 -1.77 -2.74 -26.76
CA TRP A 44 -1.06 -3.65 -25.86
C TRP A 44 0.04 -2.87 -25.08
N PRO A 45 0.12 -3.00 -23.75
CA PRO A 45 1.19 -2.34 -22.98
C PRO A 45 2.57 -2.83 -23.45
N GLN A 46 3.56 -1.94 -23.48
CA GLN A 46 4.94 -2.25 -23.93
C GLN A 46 5.71 -3.17 -22.97
N LEU A 47 5.00 -3.89 -22.09
CA LEU A 47 5.57 -4.77 -21.09
C LEU A 47 5.99 -6.10 -21.74
N ARG A 48 7.28 -6.40 -21.69
CA ARG A 48 7.79 -7.74 -22.00
C ARG A 48 7.41 -8.70 -20.86
N LEU A 49 7.04 -9.93 -21.20
CA LEU A 49 6.69 -10.99 -20.24
C LEU A 49 7.79 -11.24 -19.18
N VAL A 50 9.05 -10.95 -19.52
CA VAL A 50 10.20 -11.05 -18.60
C VAL A 50 10.13 -10.07 -17.43
N HIS A 51 9.44 -8.93 -17.58
CA HIS A 51 9.31 -7.90 -16.53
C HIS A 51 8.14 -8.16 -15.58
N LEU A 52 7.23 -9.07 -15.91
CA LEU A 52 6.04 -9.40 -15.11
C LEU A 52 6.37 -9.77 -13.64
N PRO A 53 7.34 -10.66 -13.34
CA PRO A 53 7.68 -10.97 -11.94
C PRO A 53 8.29 -9.77 -11.19
N LEU A 54 9.02 -8.88 -11.87
CA LEU A 54 9.60 -7.69 -11.27
C LEU A 54 8.53 -6.67 -10.89
N VAL A 55 7.53 -6.48 -11.75
CA VAL A 55 6.37 -5.65 -11.42
C VAL A 55 5.53 -6.28 -10.31
N GLY A 56 5.38 -7.61 -10.31
CA GLY A 56 4.74 -8.35 -9.22
C GLY A 56 5.40 -8.13 -7.87
N LEU A 57 6.74 -8.10 -7.83
CA LEU A 57 7.50 -7.76 -6.62
C LEU A 57 7.21 -6.32 -6.14
N VAL A 58 7.24 -5.34 -7.04
CA VAL A 58 6.95 -3.93 -6.71
C VAL A 58 5.51 -3.78 -6.21
N LEU A 59 4.55 -4.50 -6.78
CA LEU A 59 3.16 -4.53 -6.31
C LEU A 59 3.05 -5.17 -4.92
N LEU A 60 3.79 -6.25 -4.65
CA LEU A 60 3.80 -6.88 -3.33
C LEU A 60 4.34 -5.94 -2.25
N LEU A 61 5.40 -5.20 -2.55
CA LEU A 61 5.96 -4.22 -1.62
C LEU A 61 5.02 -3.02 -1.43
N ALA A 62 4.34 -2.58 -2.49
CA ALA A 62 3.28 -1.56 -2.42
C ALA A 62 2.18 -1.97 -1.43
N LEU A 63 1.75 -3.24 -1.47
CA LEU A 63 0.78 -3.79 -0.51
C LEU A 63 1.33 -3.84 0.91
N GLY A 64 2.63 -4.14 1.08
CA GLY A 64 3.28 -4.05 2.38
C GLY A 64 3.22 -2.63 2.98
N ILE A 65 3.46 -1.60 2.17
CA ILE A 65 3.40 -0.20 2.60
C ILE A 65 1.97 0.18 3.00
N ASP A 66 1.00 -0.12 2.14
CA ASP A 66 -0.42 0.15 2.40
C ASP A 66 -0.90 -0.57 3.66
N PHE A 67 -0.49 -1.84 3.83
CA PHE A 67 -0.77 -2.61 5.02
C PHE A 67 -0.18 -2.00 6.29
N CYS A 68 1.07 -1.52 6.25
CA CYS A 68 1.66 -0.85 7.40
C CYS A 68 0.86 0.40 7.79
N MET A 69 0.51 1.25 6.82
CA MET A 69 -0.29 2.45 7.05
C MET A 69 -1.68 2.12 7.63
N ALA A 70 -2.38 1.15 7.01
CA ALA A 70 -3.69 0.72 7.46
C ALA A 70 -3.66 0.10 8.88
N SER A 71 -2.63 -0.67 9.18
CA SER A 71 -2.42 -1.27 10.51
C SER A 71 -2.15 -0.21 11.56
N MET A 72 -1.32 0.80 11.26
CA MET A 72 -1.06 1.92 12.17
C MET A 72 -2.34 2.70 12.49
N ILE A 73 -3.20 2.94 11.50
CA ILE A 73 -4.52 3.56 11.68
C ILE A 73 -5.42 2.65 12.53
N GLY A 74 -5.42 1.34 12.27
CA GLY A 74 -6.19 0.36 13.05
C GLY A 74 -5.79 0.32 14.52
N LEU A 75 -4.48 0.39 14.82
CA LEU A 75 -3.96 0.44 16.19
C LEU A 75 -4.37 1.73 16.93
N MET A 76 -4.68 2.82 16.22
CA MET A 76 -5.20 4.03 16.86
C MET A 76 -6.61 3.84 17.45
N ALA A 77 -7.33 2.77 17.09
CA ALA A 77 -8.64 2.44 17.68
C ALA A 77 -8.57 2.14 19.20
N PHE A 78 -7.37 1.87 19.73
CA PHE A 78 -7.18 1.69 21.17
C PHE A 78 -7.09 3.01 21.95
N VAL A 79 -7.09 4.15 21.25
CA VAL A 79 -6.88 5.48 21.83
C VAL A 79 -8.00 6.42 21.42
N MET A 80 -8.35 6.39 20.14
CA MET A 80 -9.39 7.21 19.54
C MET A 80 -10.71 6.46 19.57
N GLU A 81 -11.79 7.18 19.88
CA GLU A 81 -13.16 6.66 19.84
C GLU A 81 -13.59 6.31 18.41
N ASP A 82 -13.11 7.06 17.41
CA ASP A 82 -13.38 6.81 16.00
C ASP A 82 -12.09 6.81 15.14
N THR A 83 -11.85 5.71 14.42
CA THR A 83 -10.76 5.59 13.42
C THR A 83 -11.23 5.81 11.99
N PHE A 84 -12.54 5.91 11.76
CA PHE A 84 -13.11 6.15 10.45
C PHE A 84 -12.58 7.47 9.85
N SER A 85 -12.55 8.53 10.66
CA SER A 85 -12.01 9.82 10.26
C SER A 85 -10.55 9.74 9.78
N LEU A 86 -9.69 9.00 10.47
CA LEU A 86 -8.29 8.79 10.07
C LEU A 86 -8.19 8.00 8.75
N ARG A 87 -9.04 6.99 8.58
CA ARG A 87 -9.11 6.19 7.34
C ARG A 87 -9.55 7.05 6.16
N LEU A 88 -10.50 7.96 6.35
CA LEU A 88 -10.92 8.90 5.32
C LEU A 88 -9.77 9.83 4.92
N ILE A 89 -9.05 10.40 5.88
CA ILE A 89 -7.88 11.25 5.60
C ILE A 89 -6.85 10.47 4.78
N TYR A 90 -6.52 9.25 5.20
CA TYR A 90 -5.60 8.38 4.46
C TYR A 90 -6.04 8.12 3.02
N GLN A 91 -7.33 7.82 2.81
CA GLN A 91 -7.89 7.64 1.47
C GLN A 91 -7.77 8.90 0.62
N LYS A 92 -8.02 10.09 1.18
CA LYS A 92 -7.86 11.35 0.44
C LYS A 92 -6.39 11.63 0.10
N LEU A 93 -5.46 11.29 0.99
CA LEU A 93 -4.02 11.41 0.72
C LEU A 93 -3.59 10.49 -0.43
N ILE A 94 -4.02 9.23 -0.45
CA ILE A 94 -3.75 8.34 -1.60
C ILE A 94 -4.42 8.91 -2.86
N PHE A 95 -5.64 9.42 -2.76
CA PHE A 95 -6.37 9.90 -3.93
C PHE A 95 -5.63 11.06 -4.63
N ILE A 96 -5.05 11.97 -3.87
CA ILE A 96 -4.31 13.14 -4.39
C ILE A 96 -2.83 12.78 -4.64
N LEU A 97 -2.12 12.33 -3.60
CA LEU A 97 -0.66 12.14 -3.62
C LEU A 97 -0.25 10.77 -4.18
N GLY A 98 -1.16 9.81 -4.20
CA GLY A 98 -0.98 8.51 -4.87
C GLY A 98 -1.33 8.54 -6.35
N GLY A 99 -1.77 9.68 -6.90
CA GLY A 99 -1.96 9.85 -8.35
C GLY A 99 -3.20 9.18 -8.94
N LEU A 100 -4.19 8.87 -8.10
CA LEU A 100 -5.47 8.31 -8.54
C LEU A 100 -6.39 9.38 -9.18
N LEU A 101 -6.40 10.60 -8.63
CA LEU A 101 -7.22 11.69 -9.16
C LEU A 101 -6.61 12.28 -10.44
N ILE A 102 -5.32 12.61 -10.38
CA ILE A 102 -4.55 13.15 -11.50
C ILE A 102 -3.17 12.48 -11.48
N PRO A 103 -2.62 12.03 -12.62
CA PRO A 103 -1.25 11.54 -12.67
C PRO A 103 -0.28 12.55 -12.04
N LEU A 104 0.69 12.06 -11.25
CA LEU A 104 1.66 12.92 -10.56
C LEU A 104 2.43 13.85 -11.50
N ASP A 105 2.55 13.49 -12.77
CA ASP A 105 3.21 14.28 -13.81
C ASP A 105 2.52 15.62 -14.10
N PHE A 106 1.23 15.76 -13.79
CA PHE A 106 0.46 17.00 -14.00
C PHE A 106 0.29 17.85 -12.73
N LEU A 107 0.85 17.42 -11.61
CA LEU A 107 0.83 18.22 -10.38
C LEU A 107 1.85 19.37 -10.47
N PRO A 108 1.60 20.50 -9.79
CA PRO A 108 2.59 21.58 -9.72
C PRO A 108 3.88 21.08 -9.03
N ASP A 109 5.02 21.62 -9.44
CA ASP A 109 6.36 21.10 -9.08
C ASP A 109 6.55 20.87 -7.58
N TRP A 110 6.12 21.83 -6.75
CA TRP A 110 6.22 21.73 -5.29
C TRP A 110 5.43 20.54 -4.73
N LEU A 111 4.24 20.27 -5.27
CA LEU A 111 3.38 19.18 -4.82
C LEU A 111 3.87 17.84 -5.36
N GLN A 112 4.40 17.83 -6.59
CA GLN A 112 5.02 16.65 -7.17
C GLN A 112 6.21 16.17 -6.33
N GLN A 113 7.06 17.10 -5.85
CA GLN A 113 8.17 16.76 -4.96
C GLN A 113 7.70 16.11 -3.65
N ILE A 114 6.66 16.68 -3.03
CA ILE A 114 6.04 16.13 -1.81
C ILE A 114 5.48 14.73 -2.08
N ALA A 115 4.69 14.57 -3.15
CA ALA A 115 4.06 13.31 -3.50
C ALA A 115 5.09 12.20 -3.79
N ARG A 116 6.21 12.54 -4.44
CA ARG A 116 7.30 11.59 -4.74
C ARG A 116 8.15 11.24 -3.52
N ALA A 117 8.26 12.14 -2.53
CA ALA A 117 8.97 11.87 -1.29
C ALA A 117 8.17 10.97 -0.33
N LEU A 118 6.84 11.07 -0.36
CA LEU A 118 5.93 10.34 0.52
C LEU A 118 5.62 8.92 0.01
N PRO A 119 5.20 8.00 0.90
CA PRO A 119 4.97 6.60 0.52
C PRO A 119 3.70 6.39 -0.32
N PHE A 120 2.81 7.38 -0.41
CA PHE A 120 1.52 7.26 -1.10
C PHE A 120 1.65 6.97 -2.60
N ASN A 121 2.62 7.61 -3.25
CA ASN A 121 2.93 7.32 -4.65
C ASN A 121 3.41 5.86 -4.85
N LEU A 122 4.16 5.33 -3.89
CA LEU A 122 4.76 4.00 -3.95
C LEU A 122 3.74 2.87 -3.79
N THR A 123 2.52 3.16 -3.32
CA THR A 123 1.44 2.18 -3.21
C THR A 123 0.62 2.03 -4.50
N THR A 124 0.62 3.06 -5.36
CA THR A 124 -0.36 3.18 -6.46
C THR A 124 0.27 3.63 -7.76
N TYR A 125 0.64 4.91 -7.89
CA TYR A 125 1.10 5.47 -9.16
C TYR A 125 2.43 4.90 -9.66
N ALA A 126 3.45 4.75 -8.80
CA ALA A 126 4.76 4.27 -9.24
C ALA A 126 4.71 2.83 -9.80
N PRO A 127 4.09 1.85 -9.10
CA PRO A 127 3.89 0.50 -9.64
C PRO A 127 3.08 0.49 -10.95
N ALA A 128 2.00 1.27 -11.02
CA ALA A 128 1.15 1.34 -12.20
C ALA A 128 1.90 1.90 -13.42
N ARG A 129 2.68 2.97 -13.23
CA ARG A 129 3.52 3.55 -14.29
C ARG A 129 4.59 2.58 -14.78
N LEU A 130 5.22 1.86 -13.84
CA LEU A 130 6.23 0.86 -14.18
C LEU A 130 5.65 -0.32 -14.97
N PHE A 131 4.40 -0.72 -14.68
CA PHE A 131 3.69 -1.74 -15.45
C PHE A 131 3.42 -1.30 -16.90
N VAL A 132 3.05 -0.04 -17.11
CA VAL A 132 2.74 0.49 -18.45
C VAL A 132 4.01 0.72 -19.27
N ALA A 133 5.04 1.33 -18.66
CA ALA A 133 6.27 1.73 -19.32
C ALA A 133 7.50 1.36 -18.47
N PHE A 134 7.89 0.08 -18.54
CA PHE A 134 9.00 -0.43 -17.73
C PHE A 134 10.35 0.16 -18.16
N THR A 135 11.12 0.68 -17.21
CA THR A 135 12.53 1.03 -17.40
C THR A 135 13.35 0.60 -16.19
N TRP A 136 14.58 0.13 -16.43
CA TRP A 136 15.48 -0.31 -15.37
C TRP A 136 15.80 0.78 -14.33
N PRO A 137 16.08 2.04 -14.71
CA PRO A 137 16.32 3.10 -13.73
C PRO A 137 15.12 3.34 -12.81
N GLN A 138 13.90 3.38 -13.37
CA GLN A 138 12.68 3.55 -12.57
C GLN A 138 12.43 2.35 -11.66
N PHE A 139 12.64 1.13 -12.14
CA PHE A 139 12.51 -0.07 -11.31
C PHE A 139 13.38 0.01 -10.07
N TRP A 140 14.68 0.30 -10.21
CA TRP A 140 15.59 0.38 -9.07
C TRP A 140 15.27 1.54 -8.13
N GLN A 141 14.86 2.69 -8.67
CA GLN A 141 14.43 3.83 -7.86
C GLN A 141 13.18 3.51 -7.02
N ILE A 142 12.17 2.89 -7.64
CA ILE A 142 10.94 2.50 -6.96
C ILE A 142 11.22 1.44 -5.91
N LEU A 143 11.97 0.39 -6.28
CA LEU A 143 12.33 -0.70 -5.38
C LEU A 143 13.08 -0.20 -4.15
N GLY A 144 14.12 0.63 -4.34
CA GLY A 144 14.87 1.22 -3.25
C GLY A 144 14.00 2.07 -2.32
N SER A 145 13.12 2.89 -2.90
CA SER A 145 12.20 3.74 -2.13
C SER A 145 11.18 2.92 -1.35
N GLN A 146 10.65 1.85 -1.93
CA GLN A 146 9.69 0.96 -1.27
C GLN A 146 10.33 0.22 -0.11
N VAL A 147 11.52 -0.34 -0.30
CA VAL A 147 12.26 -1.03 0.77
C VAL A 147 12.59 -0.07 1.92
N ALA A 148 13.05 1.15 1.61
CA ALA A 148 13.33 2.16 2.63
C ALA A 148 12.07 2.53 3.44
N TRP A 149 10.95 2.80 2.77
CA TRP A 149 9.69 3.12 3.44
C TRP A 149 9.12 1.94 4.21
N LEU A 150 9.22 0.72 3.71
CA LEU A 150 8.82 -0.49 4.45
C LEU A 150 9.63 -0.66 5.73
N ALA A 151 10.94 -0.41 5.70
CA ALA A 151 11.76 -0.47 6.90
C ALA A 151 11.32 0.57 7.95
N VAL A 152 11.11 1.82 7.51
CA VAL A 152 10.65 2.91 8.38
C VAL A 152 9.26 2.63 8.95
N LEU A 153 8.29 2.33 8.11
CA LEU A 153 6.91 2.07 8.53
C LEU A 153 6.80 0.79 9.35
N GLY A 154 7.55 -0.25 9.00
CA GLY A 154 7.61 -1.50 9.77
C GLY A 154 8.14 -1.28 11.17
N LEU A 155 9.19 -0.46 11.34
CA LEU A 155 9.72 -0.09 12.64
C LEU A 155 8.69 0.71 13.46
N LEU A 156 8.06 1.73 12.85
CA LEU A 156 7.04 2.54 13.50
C LEU A 156 5.84 1.70 13.95
N LEU A 157 5.38 0.80 13.09
CA LEU A 157 4.29 -0.13 13.39
C LEU A 157 4.66 -1.09 14.53
N ALA A 158 5.88 -1.62 14.55
CA ALA A 158 6.34 -2.49 15.63
C ALA A 158 6.38 -1.75 16.98
N VAL A 159 6.84 -0.50 17.00
CA VAL A 159 6.83 0.36 18.20
C VAL A 159 5.39 0.62 18.66
N GLN A 160 4.52 1.03 17.74
CA GLN A 160 3.11 1.31 18.04
C GLN A 160 2.37 0.06 18.55
N TYR A 161 2.62 -1.10 17.96
CA TYR A 161 2.05 -2.37 18.39
C TYR A 161 2.44 -2.73 19.82
N ARG A 162 3.74 -2.61 20.15
CA ARG A 162 4.22 -2.86 21.52
C ARG A 162 3.58 -1.91 22.54
N TRP A 163 3.39 -0.65 22.15
CA TRP A 163 2.73 0.34 22.99
C TRP A 163 1.24 0.02 23.19
N ALA A 164 0.52 -0.33 22.12
CA ALA A 164 -0.89 -0.71 22.18
C ALA A 164 -1.11 -1.98 23.01
N ALA A 165 -0.26 -3.00 22.84
CA ALA A 165 -0.33 -4.26 23.59
C ALA A 165 -0.17 -4.05 25.11
N ARG A 166 0.71 -3.12 25.54
CA ARG A 166 0.85 -2.77 26.96
C ARG A 166 -0.41 -2.14 27.54
N ARG A 167 -1.09 -1.28 26.79
CA ARG A 167 -2.36 -0.67 27.24
C ARG A 167 -3.50 -1.68 27.35
N LEU A 168 -3.56 -2.64 26.42
CA LEU A 168 -4.55 -3.72 26.46
C LEU A 168 -4.38 -4.61 27.69
N ALA A 169 -3.14 -4.97 28.04
CA ALA A 169 -2.87 -5.77 29.23
C ALA A 169 -3.34 -5.10 30.53
N VAL A 170 -3.28 -3.76 30.61
CA VAL A 170 -3.71 -3.02 31.81
C VAL A 170 -5.24 -2.93 31.94
N ASN A 171 -5.97 -2.91 30.82
CA ASN A 171 -7.44 -2.83 30.82
C ASN A 171 -8.14 -4.20 30.73
N GLY A 172 -7.39 -5.29 30.51
CA GLY A 172 -7.93 -6.64 30.29
C GLY A 172 -7.74 -7.62 31.45
N GLY A 173 -6.77 -7.40 32.35
CA GLY A 173 -6.36 -8.40 33.35
C GLY A 173 -5.49 -9.50 32.75
#